data_AF-A0A095AYW1-F1
#
_entry.id   AF-A0A095AYW1-F1
#
_cell.length_a   1.000
_cell.length_b   1.000
_cell.length_c   1.000
_cell.angle_alpha   90.00
_cell.angle_beta   90.00
_cell.angle_gamma   90.00
#
_symmetry.space_group_name_H-M   'P 1'
#
loop_
_entity.id
_entity.type
_entity.pdbx_description
1 polymer ?
#
loop_
_entity_poly.entity_id
_entity_poly.type
_entity_poly.pdbx_seq_one_letter_code
_entity_poly.pdbx_strand_id
1 'polypeptide(L)' 'MDAKELIKAAGGCVRLAEICGLKSHTTPLRWKTVPVAHLRAIEAALGIPRHVMRPDIFDVPSGAGVAT' A
#
# COMPACT_ATOMS: atom_id res chain seq x y z
N MET A 1 5.78 4.94 -2.73
CA MET A 1 6.56 3.69 -2.78
C MET A 1 6.01 2.81 -3.88
N ASP A 2 6.87 2.11 -4.63
CA ASP A 2 6.45 1.24 -5.76
C ASP A 2 5.94 -0.14 -5.31
N ALA A 3 5.10 -0.77 -6.13
CA ALA A 3 4.59 -2.12 -5.86
C ALA A 3 5.71 -3.16 -5.72
N LYS A 4 6.81 -3.03 -6.47
CA LYS A 4 8.00 -3.91 -6.36
C LYS A 4 8.66 -3.83 -4.98
N GLU A 5 8.82 -2.63 -4.44
CA GLU A 5 9.40 -2.44 -3.13
C GLU A 5 8.48 -3.02 -2.04
N LEU A 6 7.17 -2.89 -2.23
CA LEU A 6 6.19 -3.49 -1.32
C LEU A 6 6.23 -5.03 -1.36
N ILE A 7 6.37 -5.61 -2.57
CA ILE A 7 6.55 -7.05 -2.76
C ILE A 7 7.81 -7.53 -2.04
N LYS A 8 8.91 -6.77 -2.14
CA LYS A 8 10.18 -7.09 -1.49
C LYS A 8 10.08 -6.97 0.03
N ALA A 9 9.44 -5.93 0.54
CA ALA A 9 9.18 -5.75 1.98
C ALA A 9 8.26 -6.85 2.55
N ALA A 10 7.29 -7.33 1.76
CA ALA A 10 6.41 -8.44 2.12
C ALA A 10 7.08 -9.82 2.09
N GLY A 11 8.33 -9.91 1.59
CA GLY A 11 9.02 -11.19 1.41
C GLY A 11 8.55 -11.98 0.19
N GLY A 12 7.82 -11.35 -0.75
CA GLY A 12 7.42 -11.94 -2.02
C GLY A 12 6.01 -11.59 -2.46
N CYS A 13 5.75 -11.80 -3.75
CA CYS A 13 4.46 -11.48 -4.39
C CYS A 13 3.34 -12.42 -3.94
N VAL A 14 3.68 -13.67 -3.59
CA VAL A 14 2.73 -14.62 -3.00
C VAL A 14 2.25 -14.13 -1.64
N ARG A 15 3.19 -13.79 -0.74
CA ARG A 15 2.87 -13.29 0.60
C ARG A 15 2.03 -12.03 0.55
N LEU A 16 2.38 -11.10 -0.34
CA LEU A 16 1.61 -9.88 -0.54
C LEU A 16 0.19 -10.15 -1.05
N ALA A 17 0.02 -11.10 -1.96
CA ALA A 17 -1.30 -11.48 -2.46
C ALA A 17 -2.15 -12.15 -1.37
N GLU A 18 -1.56 -13.02 -0.54
CA GLU A 18 -2.23 -13.65 0.61
C GLU A 18 -2.71 -12.59 1.62
N ILE A 19 -1.85 -11.64 1.99
CA ILE A 19 -2.19 -10.51 2.87
C ILE A 19 -3.37 -9.70 2.32
N CYS A 20 -3.37 -9.46 1.01
CA CYS A 20 -4.42 -8.68 0.36
C CYS A 20 -5.71 -9.49 0.12
N GLY A 21 -5.73 -10.79 0.43
CA GLY A 21 -6.86 -11.67 0.13
C GLY A 21 -7.08 -11.90 -1.36
N LEU A 22 -6.02 -11.77 -2.17
CA LEU A 22 -6.09 -11.90 -3.62
C LEU A 22 -5.90 -13.36 -4.03
N LYS A 23 -6.75 -13.83 -4.95
CA LYS A 23 -6.66 -15.19 -5.52
C LYS A 23 -5.43 -15.40 -6.42
N SER A 24 -4.81 -14.32 -6.90
CA SER A 24 -3.73 -14.37 -7.89
C SER A 24 -2.52 -13.55 -7.45
N HIS A 25 -1.36 -14.19 -7.34
CA HIS A 25 -0.07 -13.55 -7.05
C HIS A 25 0.44 -12.65 -8.18
N THR A 26 -0.15 -12.74 -9.37
CA THR A 26 0.15 -11.87 -10.52
C THR A 26 -0.51 -10.50 -10.43
N THR A 27 -1.56 -10.35 -9.62
CA THR A 27 -2.27 -9.08 -9.42
C THR A 27 -1.35 -8.00 -8.84
N PRO A 28 -0.60 -8.22 -7.74
CA PRO A 28 0.34 -7.22 -7.24
C PRO A 28 1.48 -6.89 -8.21
N LEU A 29 1.87 -7.84 -9.07
CA LEU A 29 2.87 -7.60 -10.12
C LEU A 29 2.38 -6.63 -11.20
N ARG A 30 1.07 -6.62 -11.50
CA ARG A 30 0.46 -5.74 -12.49
C ARG A 30 0.07 -4.37 -11.94
N TRP A 31 0.22 -4.15 -10.64
CA TRP A 31 -0.09 -2.85 -10.05
C TRP A 31 0.95 -1.82 -10.48
N LYS A 32 0.51 -0.87 -11.32
CA LYS A 32 1.22 0.41 -11.48
C LYS A 32 1.24 1.20 -10.17
N THR A 33 0.18 1.07 -9.37
CA THR A 33 0.06 1.69 -8.06
C THR A 33 -0.79 0.80 -7.15
N VAL A 34 -0.50 0.83 -5.84
CA VAL A 34 -1.21 0.01 -4.85
C VAL A 34 -2.64 0.54 -4.66
N PRO A 35 -3.68 -0.30 -4.82
CA PRO A 35 -5.06 0.13 -4.61
C PRO A 35 -5.35 0.46 -3.14
N VAL A 36 -6.11 1.53 -2.91
CA VAL A 36 -6.53 1.98 -1.57
C VAL A 36 -7.24 0.92 -0.75
N ALA A 37 -8.03 0.06 -1.41
CA ALA A 37 -8.76 -1.03 -0.76
C ALA A 37 -7.84 -2.03 -0.03
N HIS A 38 -6.61 -2.22 -0.52
CA HIS A 38 -5.66 -3.15 0.09
C HIS A 38 -4.69 -2.48 1.07
N LEU A 39 -4.58 -1.14 1.06
CA LEU A 39 -3.65 -0.42 1.94
C LEU A 39 -3.85 -0.77 3.41
N ARG A 40 -5.09 -0.93 3.87
CA ARG A 40 -5.38 -1.29 5.26
C ARG A 40 -4.90 -2.69 5.63
N ALA A 41 -5.06 -3.67 4.73
CA ALA A 41 -4.60 -5.04 4.95
C ALA A 41 -3.07 -5.11 4.95
N ILE A 42 -2.45 -4.38 4.02
CA ILE A 42 -1.01 -4.27 3.88
C ILE A 42 -0.41 -3.55 5.11
N GLU A 43 -1.00 -2.45 5.58
CA GLU A 43 -0.60 -1.74 6.79
C GLU A 43 -0.66 -2.63 8.04
N ALA A 44 -1.73 -3.41 8.20
CA ALA A 44 -1.87 -4.34 9.32
C ALA A 44 -0.83 -5.48 9.30
N ALA A 45 -0.42 -5.95 8.12
CA ALA A 45 0.51 -7.07 7.99
C ALA A 45 1.99 -6.64 7.99
N LEU A 46 2.30 -5.49 7.38
CA LEU A 46 3.67 -5.00 7.22
C LEU A 46 4.03 -3.92 8.24
N GLY A 47 3.04 -3.30 8.90
CA GLY A 47 3.26 -2.12 9.73
C GLY A 47 3.66 -0.87 8.95
N ILE A 48 3.58 -0.90 7.61
CA ILE A 48 3.93 0.24 6.76
C ILE A 48 2.70 1.15 6.67
N PRO A 49 2.83 2.45 7.01
CA PRO A 49 1.71 3.36 6.94
C PRO A 49 1.27 3.60 5.49
N ARG A 50 -0.04 3.69 5.27
CA ARG A 50 -0.63 3.99 3.94
C ARG A 50 -0.14 5.29 3.28
N HIS A 51 0.27 6.30 4.06
CA HIS A 51 0.84 7.55 3.54
C HIS A 51 2.22 7.35 2.88
N VAL A 52 2.99 6.34 3.30
CA VAL A 52 4.27 5.98 2.66
C VAL A 52 4.04 5.24 1.34
N MET A 53 2.99 4.42 1.28
CA MET A 53 2.63 3.67 0.07
C MET A 53 2.07 4.58 -1.01
N ARG A 54 1.08 5.41 -0.65
CA ARG A 54 0.43 6.38 -1.53
C ARG A 54 0.59 7.80 -0.97
N PRO A 55 1.81 8.37 -1.03
CA PRO A 55 2.00 9.78 -0.72
C PRO A 55 1.14 10.65 -1.64
N ASP A 56 0.92 10.23 -2.88
CA ASP A 56 0.05 10.92 -3.84
C ASP A 56 -1.39 11.23 -3.38
N ILE A 57 -1.96 10.44 -2.44
CA ILE A 57 -3.30 10.70 -1.86
C ILE A 57 -3.22 11.39 -0.50
N PHE A 58 -2.20 11.05 0.30
CA PHE A 58 -2.09 11.45 1.70
C PHE A 58 -1.16 12.64 1.94
N ASP A 59 -0.27 12.93 0.99
CA ASP A 59 0.57 14.12 0.90
C ASP A 59 -0.20 15.23 0.16
N VAL A 60 -1.47 15.42 0.55
CA VAL A 60 -2.01 16.76 0.45
C VAL A 60 -1.28 17.56 1.51
N PRO A 61 -0.55 18.65 1.17
CA PRO A 61 0.09 19.47 2.18
C PRO A 61 -1.00 19.88 3.16
N SER A 62 -0.80 19.48 4.42
CA SER A 62 -1.63 19.86 5.55
C SER A 62 -1.54 21.38 5.72
N GLY A 63 -2.29 22.09 4.88
CA GLY A 63 -2.67 23.48 4.99
C GLY A 63 -4.15 23.61 5.32
N ALA A 64 -4.76 22.58 5.91
CA ALA A 64 -6.17 22.55 6.26
C ALA A 64 -6.35 22.55 7.79
N GLY A 65 -6.21 23.75 8.37
CA GLY A 65 -7.12 24.23 9.42
C GLY A 65 -6.97 23.66 10.82
N VAL A 66 -5.87 23.98 11.50
CA VAL A 66 -5.98 24.39 12.91
C VAL A 66 -6.45 25.85 12.90
N ALA A 67 -7.76 26.06 12.97
CA ALA A 67 -8.32 27.38 13.23
C ALA A 67 -9.60 27.24 14.07
N THR A 68 -9.48 27.75 15.30
CA THR A 68 -10.52 28.07 16.31
C THR A 68 -10.95 26.95 17.24
#